data_AF-A0A3B3ILU1-F1
#
_entry.id   AF-A0A3B3ILU1-F1
#
_cell.length_a   1.000
_cell.length_b   1.000
_cell.length_c   1.000
_cell.angle_alpha   90.00
_cell.angle_beta   90.00
_cell.angle_gamma   90.00
#
_symmetry.space_group_name_H-M   'P 1'
#
loop_
_entity.id
_entity.type
_entity.pdbx_description
1 polymer ?
#
loop_
_entity_poly.entity_id
_entity_poly.type
_entity_poly.pdbx_seq_one_letter_code
_entity_poly.pdbx_strand_id
1 'polypeptide(L)'
;MPAVVITKRLQTCLRVSTFGSFVPQMAADSIIVFFDLETTGLDTTVCDIIQLGAVCEGRVFNVYTLPRRALTQSATQVTGFTVTPDGLFLRGSRKQTTPLRDALNDFLNFLRSFGRPVLLAAHNARRFDAPVFTRVLAQNSLLLEFQQVVCGFLDTFLLSKSLYPRLASYSQEYLVQTFLGESYNAHDAVEDAKMLQELYRAWKPHPSNVLRSTFKAARVY
;
A
#
# COMPACT_ATOMS: atom_id res chain seq x y z
N MET A 1 -67.51 -2.98 -27.40
CA MET A 1 -67.33 -3.20 -25.95
C MET A 1 -66.60 -4.52 -25.82
N PRO A 2 -65.25 -4.51 -25.72
CA PRO A 2 -64.58 -4.35 -24.43
C PRO A 2 -63.35 -3.42 -24.48
N ALA A 3 -62.80 -3.18 -23.28
CA ALA A 3 -61.90 -2.12 -22.89
C ALA A 3 -60.52 -2.10 -23.57
N VAL A 4 -60.10 -0.89 -23.94
CA VAL A 4 -58.74 -0.54 -24.36
C VAL A 4 -57.84 -0.50 -23.13
N VAL A 5 -56.84 -1.38 -23.07
CA VAL A 5 -55.77 -1.35 -22.07
C VAL A 5 -54.78 -0.26 -22.45
N ILE A 6 -54.87 0.91 -21.80
CA ILE A 6 -53.89 1.99 -21.92
C ILE A 6 -52.71 1.66 -21.00
N THR A 7 -51.58 1.31 -21.60
CA THR A 7 -50.28 1.23 -20.92
C THR A 7 -49.79 2.62 -20.56
N LYS A 8 -49.88 2.99 -19.27
CA LYS A 8 -49.22 4.19 -18.75
C LYS A 8 -47.70 3.97 -18.70
N ARG A 9 -46.97 4.61 -19.61
CA ARG A 9 -45.51 4.83 -19.47
C ARG A 9 -45.26 5.66 -18.22
N LEU A 10 -44.57 5.09 -17.24
CA LEU A 10 -43.97 5.85 -16.14
C LEU A 10 -42.68 6.48 -16.67
N GLN A 11 -42.76 7.76 -16.99
CA GLN A 11 -41.64 8.61 -17.30
C GLN A 11 -41.22 9.28 -15.99
N THR A 12 -40.32 8.65 -15.23
CA THR A 12 -39.76 9.26 -14.02
C THR A 12 -38.63 10.22 -14.40
N CYS A 13 -38.93 11.49 -14.17
CA CYS A 13 -38.11 12.67 -14.33
C CYS A 13 -36.78 12.55 -13.58
N LEU A 14 -35.67 12.72 -14.29
CA LEU A 14 -34.35 12.99 -13.71
C LEU A 14 -34.41 14.32 -12.95
N ARG A 15 -34.34 14.28 -11.62
CA ARG A 15 -33.93 15.44 -10.83
C ARG A 15 -32.41 15.50 -10.83
N VAL A 16 -31.88 16.50 -11.55
CA VAL A 16 -30.50 16.95 -11.43
C VAL A 16 -30.39 17.71 -10.12
N SER A 17 -29.86 17.06 -9.08
CA SER A 17 -29.49 17.71 -7.82
C SER A 17 -28.00 18.02 -7.83
N THR A 18 -27.71 19.32 -7.94
CA THR A 18 -26.56 20.08 -7.42
C THR A 18 -25.30 19.32 -6.99
N PHE A 19 -24.16 19.74 -7.57
CA PHE A 19 -22.77 19.45 -7.20
C PHE A 19 -22.56 19.26 -5.68
N GLY A 20 -22.64 18.01 -5.22
CA GLY A 20 -22.03 17.53 -3.99
C GLY A 20 -20.78 16.75 -4.37
N SER A 21 -19.66 17.02 -3.70
CA SER A 21 -18.40 16.30 -3.88
C SER A 21 -18.62 14.79 -3.79
N PHE A 22 -18.53 14.11 -4.93
CA PHE A 22 -18.61 12.65 -5.02
C PHE A 22 -17.33 12.06 -4.43
N VAL A 23 -17.24 12.01 -3.10
CA VAL A 23 -16.33 11.08 -2.43
C VAL A 23 -16.91 9.70 -2.73
N PRO A 24 -16.22 8.81 -3.45
CA PRO A 24 -16.70 7.45 -3.59
C PRO A 24 -16.87 6.88 -2.18
N GLN A 25 -18.09 6.43 -1.86
CA GLN A 25 -18.48 5.93 -0.53
C GLN A 25 -17.52 4.85 0.03
N MET A 26 -16.76 4.19 -0.85
CA MET A 26 -15.67 3.26 -0.54
C MET A 26 -14.55 3.82 0.36
N ALA A 27 -14.26 5.13 0.33
CA ALA A 27 -13.13 5.71 1.08
C ALA A 27 -13.45 6.02 2.55
N ALA A 28 -14.74 6.12 2.92
CA ALA A 28 -15.15 6.43 4.29
C ALA A 28 -15.19 5.17 5.20
N ASP A 29 -15.41 3.99 4.61
CA ASP A 29 -15.54 2.72 5.34
C ASP A 29 -14.31 1.79 5.20
N SER A 30 -13.26 2.24 4.51
CA SER A 30 -12.04 1.45 4.33
C SER A 30 -11.13 1.48 5.55
N ILE A 31 -10.50 0.36 5.86
CA ILE A 31 -9.41 0.32 6.84
C ILE A 31 -8.08 0.66 6.16
N ILE A 32 -7.24 1.46 6.81
CA ILE A 32 -5.91 1.78 6.31
C ILE A 32 -4.92 0.77 6.88
N VAL A 33 -4.23 0.07 6.00
CA VAL A 33 -3.13 -0.83 6.35
C VAL A 33 -1.85 -0.21 5.81
N PHE A 34 -0.90 0.09 6.70
CA PHE A 34 0.39 0.65 6.32
C PHE A 34 1.30 -0.50 5.94
N PHE A 35 2.00 -0.40 4.82
CA PHE A 35 2.90 -1.45 4.36
C PHE A 35 4.13 -0.85 3.71
N ASP A 36 5.17 -1.66 3.61
CA ASP A 36 6.42 -1.31 2.94
C ASP A 36 7.06 -2.58 2.34
N LEU A 37 7.92 -2.41 1.34
CA LEU A 37 8.65 -3.47 0.67
C LEU A 37 10.16 -3.24 0.70
N GLU A 38 10.89 -4.21 1.24
CA GLU A 38 12.31 -4.33 0.92
C GLU A 38 12.49 -5.15 -0.36
N THR A 39 13.35 -4.69 -1.25
CA THR A 39 13.50 -5.27 -2.59
C THR A 39 14.96 -5.40 -3.00
N THR A 40 15.22 -6.17 -4.05
CA THR A 40 16.57 -6.35 -4.59
C THR A 40 17.16 -5.10 -5.25
N GLY A 41 16.39 -4.03 -5.43
CA GLY A 41 16.84 -2.81 -6.08
C GLY A 41 15.67 -1.91 -6.51
N LEU A 42 15.99 -0.75 -7.09
CA LEU A 42 15.01 0.30 -7.36
C LEU A 42 14.26 0.18 -8.70
N ASP A 43 14.68 -0.73 -9.59
CA ASP A 43 13.98 -0.94 -10.86
C ASP A 43 12.69 -1.73 -10.64
N THR A 44 11.58 -0.99 -10.58
CA THR A 44 10.25 -1.54 -10.33
C THR A 44 9.78 -2.55 -11.37
N THR A 45 10.41 -2.64 -12.54
CA THR A 45 10.04 -3.59 -13.60
C THR A 45 10.65 -4.98 -13.38
N VAL A 46 11.75 -5.05 -12.62
CA VAL A 46 12.51 -6.30 -12.43
C VAL A 46 12.81 -6.63 -10.99
N CYS A 47 12.80 -5.72 -10.02
CA CYS A 47 13.21 -6.08 -8.66
C CYS A 47 12.33 -7.20 -8.06
N ASP A 48 12.94 -8.05 -7.22
CA ASP A 48 12.21 -9.05 -6.44
C ASP A 48 11.98 -8.49 -5.02
N ILE A 49 10.86 -8.89 -4.41
CA ILE A 49 10.55 -8.59 -3.01
C ILE A 49 11.42 -9.49 -2.12
N ILE A 50 11.93 -8.91 -1.02
CA ILE A 50 12.77 -9.57 -0.01
C ILE A 50 12.06 -9.59 1.33
N GLN A 51 11.40 -8.49 1.69
CA GLN A 51 10.56 -8.39 2.88
C GLN A 51 9.25 -7.69 2.50
N LEU A 52 8.15 -8.20 3.03
CA LEU A 52 6.84 -7.53 3.00
C LEU A 52 6.40 -7.34 4.45
N GLY A 53 6.38 -6.08 4.87
CA GLY A 53 5.95 -5.65 6.20
C GLY A 53 4.63 -4.89 6.11
N ALA A 54 3.71 -5.13 7.05
CA ALA A 54 2.53 -4.32 7.17
C ALA A 54 2.01 -4.21 8.61
N VAL A 55 1.37 -3.10 8.93
CA VAL A 55 0.75 -2.85 10.22
C VAL A 55 -0.63 -2.23 10.09
N CYS A 56 -1.49 -2.59 11.04
CA CYS A 56 -2.78 -1.96 11.24
C CYS A 56 -3.25 -2.17 12.68
N GLU A 57 -3.42 -1.10 13.44
CA GLU A 57 -4.00 -1.12 14.79
C GLU A 57 -3.35 -2.16 15.74
N GLY A 58 -2.01 -2.28 15.69
CA GLY A 58 -1.24 -3.20 16.53
C GLY A 58 -1.10 -4.62 15.98
N ARG A 59 -1.81 -4.97 14.90
CA ARG A 59 -1.54 -6.19 14.14
C ARG A 59 -0.36 -5.96 13.21
N VAL A 60 0.54 -6.93 13.16
CA VAL A 60 1.76 -6.89 12.34
C VAL A 60 1.79 -8.11 11.42
N PHE A 61 2.07 -7.86 10.15
CA PHE A 61 2.45 -8.87 9.17
C PHE A 61 3.92 -8.66 8.81
N ASN A 62 4.71 -9.72 8.84
CA ASN A 62 6.12 -9.69 8.47
C ASN A 62 6.50 -11.01 7.83
N VAL A 63 6.93 -10.96 6.57
CA VAL A 63 7.42 -12.14 5.86
C VAL A 63 8.65 -11.79 5.05
N TYR A 64 9.58 -12.73 4.97
CA TYR A 64 10.74 -12.64 4.11
C TYR A 64 10.62 -13.65 2.97
N THR A 65 11.09 -13.28 1.79
CA THR A 65 11.10 -14.13 0.61
C THR A 65 12.51 -14.23 0.06
N LEU A 66 12.89 -15.42 -0.43
CA LEU A 66 14.18 -15.57 -1.09
C LEU A 66 14.07 -15.01 -2.52
N PRO A 67 14.82 -13.95 -2.88
CA PRO A 67 14.75 -13.40 -4.22
C PRO A 67 15.45 -14.32 -5.23
N ARG A 68 15.04 -14.26 -6.49
CA ARG A 68 15.64 -15.03 -7.59
C ARG A 68 16.80 -14.30 -8.25
N ARG A 69 17.01 -13.05 -7.88
CA ARG A 69 18.02 -12.14 -8.45
C ARG A 69 18.86 -11.55 -7.33
N ALA A 70 20.10 -11.25 -7.67
CA ALA A 70 21.03 -10.60 -6.77
C ALA A 70 20.52 -9.21 -6.39
N LEU A 71 20.78 -8.82 -5.14
CA LEU A 71 20.60 -7.46 -4.69
C LEU A 71 21.61 -6.55 -5.38
N THR A 72 21.19 -5.34 -5.73
CA THR A 72 22.15 -4.30 -6.11
C THR A 72 23.02 -3.95 -4.92
N GLN A 73 24.24 -3.48 -5.17
CA GLN A 73 25.14 -3.05 -4.10
C GLN A 73 24.50 -1.98 -3.20
N SER A 74 23.73 -1.05 -3.79
CA SER A 74 22.98 -0.04 -3.06
C SER A 74 21.91 -0.65 -2.15
N ALA A 75 21.12 -1.61 -2.63
CA ALA A 75 20.11 -2.28 -1.81
C ALA A 75 20.75 -3.02 -0.63
N THR A 76 21.85 -3.73 -0.85
CA THR A 76 22.63 -4.38 0.22
C THR A 76 23.13 -3.38 1.25
N GLN A 77 23.66 -2.23 0.84
CA GLN A 77 24.20 -1.22 1.75
C GLN A 77 23.13 -0.57 2.61
N VAL A 78 21.98 -0.26 2.01
CA VAL A 78 20.88 0.47 2.65
C VAL A 78 20.10 -0.44 3.62
N THR A 79 19.76 -1.64 3.17
CA THR A 79 18.90 -2.57 3.94
C THR A 79 19.71 -3.50 4.86
N GLY A 80 20.96 -3.80 4.49
CA GLY A 80 21.78 -4.81 5.16
C GLY A 80 21.41 -6.25 4.81
N PHE A 81 20.53 -6.48 3.82
CA PHE A 81 20.26 -7.83 3.32
C PHE A 81 21.40 -8.36 2.46
N THR A 82 21.67 -9.66 2.59
CA THR A 82 22.54 -10.41 1.69
C THR A 82 21.92 -11.77 1.37
N VAL A 83 22.25 -12.31 0.19
CA VAL A 83 21.85 -13.66 -0.23
C VAL A 83 23.10 -14.49 -0.41
N THR A 84 23.14 -15.64 0.23
CA THR A 84 24.21 -16.64 0.13
C THR A 84 23.60 -18.00 -0.28
N PRO A 85 24.41 -19.02 -0.58
CA PRO A 85 23.88 -20.38 -0.80
C PRO A 85 23.04 -20.91 0.37
N ASP A 86 23.30 -20.45 1.60
CA ASP A 86 22.57 -20.85 2.80
C ASP A 86 21.23 -20.13 2.98
N GLY A 87 20.93 -19.10 2.17
CA GLY A 87 19.66 -18.39 2.16
C GLY A 87 19.79 -16.88 2.28
N LEU A 88 18.73 -16.25 2.80
CA LEU A 88 18.64 -14.81 3.03
C LEU A 88 19.17 -14.46 4.43
N PHE A 89 19.98 -13.42 4.52
CA PHE A 89 20.54 -12.90 5.76
C PHE A 89 20.25 -11.41 5.88
N LEU A 90 20.00 -10.94 7.10
CA LEU A 90 19.94 -9.53 7.45
C LEU A 90 21.07 -9.26 8.43
N ARG A 91 22.06 -8.43 8.04
CA ARG A 91 23.20 -8.06 8.89
C ARG A 91 23.89 -9.29 9.53
N GLY A 92 24.07 -10.34 8.73
CA GLY A 92 24.69 -11.60 9.14
C GLY A 92 23.76 -12.59 9.86
N SER A 93 22.52 -12.21 10.20
CA SER A 93 21.54 -13.11 10.82
C SER A 93 20.65 -13.76 9.77
N ARG A 94 20.61 -15.10 9.73
CA ARG A 94 19.77 -15.85 8.79
C ARG A 94 18.29 -15.56 9.03
N LYS A 95 17.54 -15.32 7.95
CA LYS A 95 16.09 -15.13 7.99
C LYS A 95 15.38 -16.38 7.47
N GLN A 96 14.29 -16.75 8.13
CA GLN A 96 13.38 -17.76 7.60
C GLN A 96 12.61 -17.14 6.45
N THR A 97 12.63 -17.81 5.30
CA THR A 97 11.96 -17.33 4.10
C THR A 97 10.75 -18.21 3.77
N THR A 98 9.71 -17.57 3.27
CA THR A 98 8.50 -18.21 2.74
C THR A 98 8.57 -18.17 1.21
N PRO A 99 8.10 -19.21 0.49
CA PRO A 99 7.94 -19.13 -0.95
C PRO A 99 7.08 -17.92 -1.33
N LEU A 100 7.50 -17.18 -2.36
CA LEU A 100 6.87 -15.89 -2.71
C LEU A 100 5.35 -16.00 -2.88
N ARG A 101 4.87 -17.05 -3.55
CA ARG A 101 3.43 -17.23 -3.77
C ARG A 101 2.66 -17.45 -2.46
N ASP A 102 3.24 -18.17 -1.51
CA ASP A 102 2.63 -18.41 -0.20
C ASP A 102 2.63 -17.12 0.62
N ALA A 103 3.73 -16.36 0.61
CA ALA A 103 3.81 -15.05 1.24
C ALA A 103 2.74 -14.06 0.72
N LEU A 104 2.49 -14.06 -0.60
CA LEU A 104 1.43 -13.24 -1.20
C LEU A 104 0.02 -13.69 -0.76
N ASN A 105 -0.24 -15.01 -0.72
CA ASN A 105 -1.51 -15.53 -0.24
C ASN A 105 -1.74 -15.22 1.25
N ASP A 106 -0.72 -15.39 2.08
CA ASP A 106 -0.76 -15.06 3.50
C ASP A 106 -1.05 -13.58 3.71
N PHE A 107 -0.43 -12.71 2.90
CA PHE A 107 -0.71 -11.28 2.95
C PHE A 107 -2.15 -10.96 2.54
N LEU A 108 -2.66 -11.55 1.45
CA LEU A 108 -4.06 -11.38 1.06
C LEU A 108 -5.03 -11.87 2.15
N ASN A 109 -4.73 -12.97 2.82
CA ASN A 109 -5.50 -13.48 3.94
C ASN A 109 -5.45 -12.53 5.16
N PHE A 110 -4.27 -11.98 5.45
CA PHE A 110 -4.11 -10.93 6.45
C PHE A 110 -5.01 -9.72 6.13
N LEU A 111 -5.00 -9.23 4.89
CA LEU A 111 -5.85 -8.11 4.46
C LEU A 111 -7.36 -8.46 4.52
N ARG A 112 -7.75 -9.67 4.09
CA ARG A 112 -9.14 -10.14 4.16
C ARG A 112 -9.66 -10.23 5.59
N SER A 113 -8.78 -10.56 6.55
CA SER A 113 -9.17 -10.76 7.95
C SER A 113 -9.76 -9.52 8.63
N PHE A 114 -9.59 -8.32 8.05
CA PHE A 114 -10.21 -7.11 8.57
C PHE A 114 -11.70 -7.01 8.24
N GLY A 115 -12.23 -7.78 7.28
CA GLY A 115 -13.67 -7.83 6.98
C GLY A 115 -14.25 -6.56 6.34
N ARG A 116 -13.39 -5.66 5.82
CA ARG A 116 -13.76 -4.41 5.14
C ARG A 116 -12.75 -4.08 4.04
N PRO A 117 -13.12 -3.26 3.04
CA PRO A 117 -12.19 -2.84 1.99
C PRO A 117 -10.92 -2.22 2.59
N VAL A 118 -9.76 -2.57 2.03
CA VAL A 118 -8.46 -2.09 2.51
C VAL A 118 -7.93 -0.98 1.60
N LEU A 119 -7.47 0.11 2.21
CA LEU A 119 -6.63 1.12 1.59
C LEU A 119 -5.18 0.88 2.03
N LEU A 120 -4.31 0.47 1.10
CA LEU A 120 -2.89 0.24 1.41
C LEU A 120 -2.12 1.57 1.40
N ALA A 121 -1.47 1.92 2.50
CA ALA A 121 -0.68 3.15 2.60
C ALA A 121 0.82 2.82 2.60
N ALA A 122 1.57 3.45 1.71
CA ALA A 122 3.04 3.37 1.66
C ALA A 122 3.64 4.73 1.28
N HIS A 123 4.90 4.93 1.64
CA HIS A 123 5.60 6.17 1.37
C HIS A 123 6.18 6.19 -0.03
N ASN A 124 5.73 7.12 -0.89
CA ASN A 124 6.02 7.13 -2.32
C ASN A 124 5.46 5.90 -3.07
N ALA A 125 4.35 5.36 -2.56
CA ALA A 125 3.66 4.18 -3.07
C ALA A 125 3.44 4.21 -4.59
N ARG A 126 3.09 5.37 -5.17
CA ARG A 126 2.76 5.48 -6.59
C ARG A 126 3.95 5.18 -7.49
N ARG A 127 5.17 5.49 -7.03
CA ARG A 127 6.38 5.32 -7.85
C ARG A 127 7.11 4.01 -7.54
N PHE A 128 6.81 3.34 -6.43
CA PHE A 128 7.59 2.19 -5.99
C PHE A 128 6.75 0.99 -5.52
N ASP A 129 6.21 1.02 -4.31
CA ASP A 129 5.58 -0.16 -3.70
C ASP A 129 4.41 -0.68 -4.51
N ALA A 130 3.52 0.21 -4.98
CA ALA A 130 2.38 -0.18 -5.77
C ALA A 130 2.78 -0.86 -7.10
N PRO A 131 3.62 -0.27 -7.98
CA PRO A 131 4.03 -0.94 -9.21
C PRO A 131 4.78 -2.24 -8.99
N VAL A 132 5.66 -2.33 -7.99
CA VAL A 132 6.36 -3.58 -7.64
C VAL A 132 5.33 -4.64 -7.21
N PHE A 133 4.46 -4.30 -6.27
CA PHE A 133 3.51 -5.24 -5.70
C PHE A 133 2.49 -5.72 -6.74
N THR A 134 1.92 -4.82 -7.55
CA THR A 134 0.94 -5.21 -8.58
C THR A 134 1.58 -6.05 -9.68
N ARG A 135 2.83 -5.77 -10.08
CA ARG A 135 3.58 -6.62 -11.02
C ARG A 135 3.76 -8.02 -10.45
N VAL A 136 4.23 -8.13 -9.21
CA VAL A 136 4.48 -9.42 -8.56
C VAL A 136 3.19 -10.22 -8.38
N LEU A 137 2.09 -9.58 -8.00
CA LEU A 137 0.77 -10.21 -7.95
C LEU A 137 0.30 -10.70 -9.33
N ALA A 138 0.49 -9.91 -10.39
CA ALA A 138 0.13 -10.31 -11.75
C ALA A 138 0.93 -11.53 -12.21
N GLN A 139 2.25 -11.54 -11.97
CA GLN A 139 3.12 -12.68 -12.28
C GLN A 139 2.74 -13.97 -11.53
N ASN A 140 2.03 -13.85 -10.41
CA ASN A 140 1.56 -14.97 -9.59
C ASN A 140 0.06 -15.27 -9.76
N SER A 141 -0.62 -14.63 -10.71
CA SER A 141 -2.07 -14.76 -10.95
C SER A 141 -2.96 -14.38 -9.76
N LEU A 142 -2.52 -13.45 -8.92
CA LEU A 142 -3.22 -13.00 -7.71
C LEU A 142 -3.79 -11.58 -7.82
N LEU A 143 -3.57 -10.88 -8.95
CA LEU A 143 -3.98 -9.47 -9.10
C LEU A 143 -5.51 -9.27 -9.00
N LEU A 144 -6.31 -10.19 -9.57
CA LEU A 144 -7.77 -10.09 -9.52
C LEU A 144 -8.29 -10.28 -8.09
N GLU A 145 -7.75 -11.25 -7.36
CA GLU A 145 -8.09 -11.47 -5.95
C GLU A 145 -7.69 -10.27 -5.09
N PHE A 146 -6.52 -9.69 -5.34
CA PHE A 146 -6.07 -8.47 -4.67
C PHE A 146 -7.06 -7.31 -4.86
N GLN A 147 -7.54 -7.10 -6.08
CA GLN A 147 -8.49 -6.02 -6.42
C GLN A 147 -9.88 -6.19 -5.77
N GLN A 148 -10.21 -7.39 -5.29
CA GLN A 148 -11.44 -7.62 -4.51
C GLN A 148 -11.29 -7.20 -3.04
N VAL A 149 -10.05 -7.17 -2.52
CA VAL A 149 -9.75 -6.88 -1.11
C VAL A 149 -9.30 -5.43 -0.93
N VAL A 150 -8.50 -4.92 -1.87
CA VAL A 150 -7.86 -3.60 -1.78
C VAL A 150 -8.51 -2.61 -2.72
N CYS A 151 -9.08 -1.53 -2.16
CA CYS A 151 -9.78 -0.50 -2.92
C CYS A 151 -8.84 0.53 -3.56
N GLY A 152 -7.62 0.66 -3.06
CA GLY A 152 -6.62 1.57 -3.60
C GLY A 152 -5.34 1.61 -2.79
N PHE A 153 -4.46 2.52 -3.20
CA PHE A 153 -3.22 2.87 -2.53
C PHE A 153 -3.25 4.34 -2.10
N LEU A 154 -2.83 4.62 -0.88
CA LEU A 154 -2.55 5.96 -0.38
C LEU A 154 -1.04 6.22 -0.47
N ASP A 155 -0.66 7.24 -1.23
CA ASP A 155 0.72 7.70 -1.28
C ASP A 155 0.97 8.75 -0.20
N THR A 156 1.66 8.37 0.88
CA THR A 156 1.88 9.26 2.02
C THR A 156 2.96 10.32 1.76
N PHE A 157 3.81 10.14 0.73
CA PHE A 157 4.75 11.17 0.28
C PHE A 157 4.00 12.32 -0.41
N LEU A 158 3.01 11.99 -1.23
CA LEU A 158 2.14 13.02 -1.82
C LEU A 158 1.24 13.67 -0.76
N LEU A 159 0.75 12.88 0.21
CA LEU A 159 -0.02 13.40 1.35
C LEU A 159 0.81 14.40 2.18
N SER A 160 2.03 14.05 2.57
CA SER A 160 2.88 14.94 3.39
C SER A 160 3.20 16.25 2.67
N LYS A 161 3.46 16.21 1.35
CA LYS A 161 3.60 17.41 0.51
C LYS A 161 2.36 18.29 0.47
N SER A 162 1.17 17.67 0.46
CA SER A 162 -0.09 18.42 0.48
C SER A 162 -0.37 19.07 1.84
N LEU A 163 0.01 18.41 2.94
CA LEU A 163 -0.26 18.90 4.29
C LEU A 163 0.76 19.96 4.72
N TYR A 164 2.04 19.75 4.38
CA TYR A 164 3.15 20.57 4.86
C TYR A 164 4.01 21.03 3.68
N PRO A 165 3.55 22.05 2.92
CA PRO A 165 4.34 22.56 1.82
C PRO A 165 5.63 23.21 2.31
N ARG A 166 6.72 23.01 1.55
CA ARG A 166 8.05 23.62 1.75
C ARG A 166 8.89 23.07 2.92
N LEU A 167 8.74 21.79 3.27
CA LEU A 167 9.75 21.10 4.09
C LEU A 167 11.08 20.94 3.34
N ALA A 168 12.18 20.84 4.09
CA ALA A 168 13.52 20.67 3.52
C ALA A 168 13.72 19.30 2.85
N SER A 169 13.04 18.27 3.37
CA SER A 169 12.98 16.93 2.79
C SER A 169 11.59 16.35 3.03
N TYR A 170 11.28 15.32 2.26
CA TYR A 170 10.09 14.49 2.44
C TYR A 170 10.45 13.01 2.51
N SER A 171 11.71 12.66 2.78
CA SER A 171 12.04 11.28 3.16
C SER A 171 11.30 10.90 4.44
N GLN A 172 10.92 9.64 4.58
CA GLN A 172 10.20 9.19 5.77
C GLN A 172 10.98 9.48 7.05
N GLU A 173 12.28 9.18 7.08
CA GLU A 173 13.18 9.49 8.21
C GLU A 173 13.12 10.97 8.61
N TYR A 174 13.19 11.89 7.64
CA TYR A 174 13.10 13.31 7.91
C TYR A 174 11.74 13.69 8.51
N LEU A 175 10.66 13.12 7.98
CA LEU A 175 9.32 13.37 8.50
C LEU A 175 9.16 12.81 9.91
N VAL A 176 9.65 11.60 10.18
CA VAL A 176 9.65 11.00 11.52
C VAL A 176 10.40 11.90 12.50
N GLN A 177 11.63 12.31 12.16
CA GLN A 177 12.40 13.20 13.01
C GLN A 177 11.71 14.56 13.23
N THR A 178 11.06 15.09 12.20
CA THR A 178 10.41 16.42 12.25
C THR A 178 9.13 16.41 13.07
N PHE A 179 8.28 15.39 12.91
CA PHE A 179 6.93 15.37 13.49
C PHE A 179 6.83 14.54 14.77
N LEU A 180 7.70 13.55 14.95
CA LEU A 180 7.70 12.66 16.11
C LEU A 180 8.90 12.89 17.02
N GLY A 181 9.97 13.53 16.52
CA GLY A 181 11.20 13.75 17.30
C GLY A 181 12.04 12.48 17.48
N GLU A 182 11.77 11.44 16.69
CA GLU A 182 12.36 10.12 16.81
C GLU A 182 13.29 9.80 15.63
N SER A 183 14.13 8.79 15.82
CA SER A 183 14.81 8.06 14.75
C SER A 183 14.49 6.58 14.91
N TYR A 184 14.60 5.82 13.82
CA TYR A 184 14.25 4.40 13.81
C TYR A 184 15.16 3.64 12.85
N ASN A 185 15.07 2.30 12.90
CA ASN A 185 15.75 1.45 11.95
C ASN A 185 15.00 1.49 10.60
N ALA A 186 15.24 2.56 9.84
CA ALA A 186 14.79 2.67 8.46
C ALA A 186 15.40 1.54 7.61
N HIS A 187 14.69 1.17 6.55
CA HIS A 187 15.03 0.05 5.68
C HIS A 187 14.81 -1.33 6.36
N ASP A 188 13.77 -1.38 7.19
CA ASP A 188 13.08 -2.60 7.60
C ASP A 188 11.59 -2.36 7.39
N ALA A 189 10.97 -3.15 6.50
CA ALA A 189 9.60 -2.91 6.07
C ALA A 189 8.56 -2.84 7.20
N VAL A 190 8.79 -3.54 8.32
CA VAL A 190 7.86 -3.47 9.47
C VAL A 190 8.04 -2.17 10.23
N GLU A 191 9.28 -1.77 10.48
CA GLU A 191 9.57 -0.52 11.18
C GLU A 191 9.17 0.69 10.34
N ASP A 192 9.40 0.66 9.02
CA ASP A 192 8.91 1.67 8.09
C ASP A 192 7.37 1.76 8.11
N ALA A 193 6.66 0.64 8.07
CA ALA A 193 5.19 0.64 8.15
C ALA A 193 4.67 1.17 9.51
N LYS A 194 5.33 0.82 10.63
CA LYS A 194 5.00 1.34 11.98
C LYS A 194 5.17 2.85 12.05
N MET A 195 6.33 3.36 11.66
CA MET A 195 6.59 4.78 11.74
C MET A 195 5.68 5.58 10.81
N LEU A 196 5.32 5.00 9.67
CA LEU A 196 4.35 5.63 8.78
C LEU A 196 2.94 5.70 9.38
N GLN A 197 2.52 4.67 10.12
CA GLN A 197 1.26 4.69 10.88
C GLN A 197 1.28 5.80 11.95
N GLU A 198 2.37 5.94 12.70
CA GLU A 198 2.49 6.98 13.73
C GLU A 198 2.52 8.39 13.12
N LEU A 199 3.22 8.58 12.00
CA LEU A 199 3.16 9.82 11.23
C LEU A 199 1.73 10.15 10.80
N TYR A 200 1.01 9.19 10.22
CA TYR A 200 -0.36 9.40 9.79
C TYR A 200 -1.27 9.81 10.96
N ARG A 201 -1.10 9.16 12.13
CA ARG A 201 -1.82 9.51 13.37
C ARG A 201 -1.48 10.91 13.86
N ALA A 202 -0.20 11.32 13.80
CA ALA A 202 0.25 12.65 14.21
C ALA A 202 -0.29 13.74 13.27
N TRP A 203 -0.31 13.49 11.96
CA TRP A 203 -0.77 14.43 10.96
C TRP A 203 -2.28 14.69 10.99
N LYS A 204 -3.08 13.71 11.43
CA LYS A 204 -4.56 13.77 11.47
C LYS A 204 -5.15 14.35 10.18
N PRO A 205 -4.82 13.80 8.99
CA PRO A 205 -5.20 14.39 7.72
C PRO A 205 -6.71 14.45 7.56
N HIS A 206 -7.21 15.54 6.98
CA HIS A 206 -8.62 15.63 6.61
C HIS A 206 -8.92 14.61 5.48
N PRO A 207 -10.10 13.96 5.43
CA PRO A 207 -10.43 12.94 4.43
C PRO A 207 -10.22 13.39 2.98
N SER A 208 -10.41 14.68 2.68
CA SER A 208 -10.16 15.23 1.34
C SER A 208 -8.67 15.19 0.93
N ASN A 209 -7.73 15.34 1.87
CA ASN A 209 -6.30 15.19 1.60
C ASN A 209 -5.96 13.73 1.31
N VAL A 210 -6.52 12.80 2.10
CA VAL A 210 -6.36 11.36 1.90
C VAL A 210 -6.85 10.95 0.51
N LEU A 211 -8.04 11.41 0.12
CA LEU A 211 -8.62 11.11 -1.18
C LEU A 211 -7.75 11.63 -2.34
N ARG A 212 -7.22 12.85 -2.24
CA ARG A 212 -6.35 13.45 -3.28
C ARG A 212 -5.03 12.70 -3.47
N SER A 213 -4.53 12.06 -2.41
CA SER A 213 -3.30 11.26 -2.44
C SER A 213 -3.56 9.77 -2.70
N THR A 214 -4.81 9.37 -2.89
CA THR A 214 -5.20 7.98 -3.17
C THR A 214 -5.30 7.71 -4.67
N PHE A 215 -4.91 6.51 -5.11
CA PHE A 215 -5.10 6.04 -6.48
C PHE A 215 -5.59 4.58 -6.50
N LYS A 216 -6.27 4.18 -7.57
CA LYS A 216 -6.89 2.86 -7.66
C LYS A 216 -5.85 1.76 -7.88
N ALA A 217 -6.06 0.63 -7.21
CA ALA A 217 -5.31 -0.61 -7.41
C ALA A 217 -5.45 -1.20 -8.83
N ALA A 218 -6.48 -0.79 -9.58
CA ALA A 218 -6.78 -1.28 -10.92
C ALA A 218 -6.05 -0.56 -12.07
N ARG A 219 -5.33 0.54 -11.79
CA ARG A 219 -4.60 1.31 -12.81
C ARG A 219 -3.19 1.60 -12.31
N VAL A 220 -2.29 0.66 -12.54
CA VAL A 220 -0.85 0.95 -12.51
C VAL A 220 -0.35 0.64 -13.92
N TYR A 221 -0.43 1.66 -14.77
CA TYR A 221 0.13 1.67 -16.12
C TYR A 221 1.36 2.58 -16.11
#